data_AF-A0A952IJR4-F1
#
_entry.id   AF-A0A952IJR4-F1
#
_cell.length_a   1.000
_cell.length_b   1.000
_cell.length_c   1.000
_cell.angle_alpha   90.00
_cell.angle_beta   90.00
_cell.angle_gamma   90.00
#
_symmetry.space_group_name_H-M   'P 1'
#
loop_
_entity.id
_entity.type
_entity.pdbx_description
1 polymer ?
#
loop_
_entity_poly.entity_id
_entity_poly.type
_entity_poly.pdbx_seq_one_letter_code
_entity_poly.pdbx_strand_id
1 'polypeptide(L)'
;MKICVPRECYPGERRVALTPETATQIQKLGHTLTIESGAGATADFSDEAYKQAGVTIESDTASLWKNADVILKVRAPGEHPTLGDEVELLQSGTLLVSFLWPAQNEELMQRLAERQVTVIAMDSVPRISRAQKLDALSSMANIAGYRAVVEAANQFGRFFTGQVTAAGKVPPAKVMVIGAGVAGLAAIGAARGMGAIVRAFDTRPEVKEQVESMGAEFLELEFEEDGGGEGGYAKVMSQEFIDAEMALFREQALEVDIIITTALIPGRPAPELILTDMVESMKPGSVIVDLAAEQGGNCKLTQRDKIIEHQGVKLIGYTDLPSRLSAQSSQLYGTNLRHLLHDLTPEKDGVINVNMEDEVIRGATVIEKGNITWPPPAPKLSAAPPKPPVAKPATVEENLPDTAEKVKMTMIAMGVGVLALLWVGSVAPPDFMSHFTVFVLACFVGYQVIWSVSPSLHTPLMSVTNAISGIIVIGALLQISSPSGGVKLLAAIAILIASINIAGGFLVTQRMLKMFRK
;
A
#
# COMPACT_ATOMS: atom_id res chain seq x y z
N MET A 1 -7.81 -27.46 16.11
CA MET A 1 -6.49 -28.12 15.89
C MET A 1 -5.41 -27.34 16.64
N LYS A 2 -4.21 -27.92 16.81
CA LYS A 2 -3.05 -27.29 17.45
C LYS A 2 -2.11 -26.70 16.39
N ILE A 3 -2.00 -25.38 16.39
CA ILE A 3 -1.08 -24.63 15.53
C ILE A 3 0.18 -24.33 16.33
N CYS A 4 1.31 -24.74 15.79
CA CYS A 4 2.64 -24.56 16.36
C CYS A 4 3.46 -23.57 15.51
N VAL A 5 4.22 -22.72 16.19
CA VAL A 5 5.06 -21.69 15.55
C VAL A 5 6.50 -21.86 16.08
N PRO A 6 7.39 -22.49 15.31
CA PRO A 6 8.79 -22.60 15.68
C PRO A 6 9.49 -21.25 15.49
N ARG A 7 10.66 -21.12 16.11
CA ARG A 7 11.59 -20.01 15.87
C ARG A 7 12.25 -20.20 14.50
N GLU A 8 12.46 -19.09 13.78
CA GLU A 8 13.22 -19.12 12.54
C GLU A 8 14.72 -19.38 12.82
N CYS A 9 15.30 -20.32 12.08
CA CYS A 9 16.71 -20.70 12.22
C CYS A 9 17.63 -20.08 11.17
N TYR A 10 17.07 -19.50 10.10
CA TYR A 10 17.84 -18.94 9.01
C TYR A 10 18.66 -17.72 9.48
N PRO A 11 19.96 -17.61 9.13
CA PRO A 11 20.79 -16.50 9.56
C PRO A 11 20.22 -15.14 9.16
N GLY A 12 20.09 -14.23 10.13
CA GLY A 12 19.56 -12.88 9.91
C GLY A 12 18.03 -12.79 9.84
N GLU A 13 17.30 -13.90 9.90
CA GLU A 13 15.84 -13.88 10.01
C GLU A 13 15.43 -13.50 11.43
N ARG A 14 14.72 -12.37 11.53
CA ARG A 14 14.26 -11.77 12.78
C ARG A 14 12.74 -11.78 12.90
N ARG A 15 12.02 -12.10 11.82
CA ARG A 15 10.55 -12.15 11.77
C ARG A 15 10.04 -13.41 12.45
N VAL A 16 8.76 -13.39 12.82
CA VAL A 16 8.02 -14.52 13.37
C VAL A 16 6.65 -14.64 12.69
N ALA A 17 6.15 -15.87 12.52
CA ALA A 17 4.89 -16.12 11.80
C ALA A 17 3.62 -15.74 12.59
N LEU A 18 3.75 -15.48 13.90
CA LEU A 18 2.65 -15.20 14.81
C LEU A 18 3.01 -14.03 15.72
N THR A 19 2.13 -13.06 15.84
CA THR A 19 2.26 -11.98 16.84
C THR A 19 1.21 -12.19 17.93
N PRO A 20 1.38 -11.58 19.13
CA PRO A 20 0.35 -11.63 20.17
C PRO A 20 -1.03 -11.15 19.68
N GLU A 21 -1.06 -10.13 18.82
CA GLU A 21 -2.32 -9.63 18.26
C GLU A 21 -2.97 -10.66 17.34
N THR A 22 -2.25 -11.20 16.36
CA THR A 22 -2.80 -12.17 15.40
C THR A 22 -3.17 -13.48 16.10
N ALA A 23 -2.47 -13.84 17.18
CA ALA A 23 -2.81 -14.98 18.02
C ALA A 23 -4.23 -14.90 18.59
N THR A 24 -4.61 -13.76 19.19
CA THR A 24 -5.96 -13.58 19.73
C THR A 24 -7.05 -13.72 18.67
N GLN A 25 -6.73 -13.37 17.42
CA GLN A 25 -7.65 -13.44 16.29
C GLN A 25 -7.75 -14.87 15.72
N ILE A 26 -6.64 -15.62 15.68
CA ILE A 26 -6.61 -17.02 15.24
C ILE A 26 -7.30 -17.94 16.25
N GLN A 27 -7.15 -17.71 17.57
CA GLN A 27 -7.86 -18.47 18.60
C GLN A 27 -9.38 -18.38 18.46
N LYS A 28 -9.91 -17.25 17.98
CA LYS A 28 -11.36 -17.08 17.70
C LYS A 28 -11.86 -17.94 16.55
N LEU A 29 -10.97 -18.57 15.79
CA LEU A 29 -11.30 -19.55 14.76
C LEU A 29 -11.37 -20.99 15.32
N GLY A 30 -11.17 -21.18 16.63
CA GLY A 30 -11.24 -22.48 17.32
C GLY A 30 -9.89 -23.22 17.45
N HIS A 31 -8.79 -22.57 17.08
CA HIS A 31 -7.45 -23.17 17.14
C HIS A 31 -6.77 -22.94 18.50
N THR A 32 -5.98 -23.92 18.93
CA THR A 32 -5.06 -23.76 20.07
C THR A 32 -3.68 -23.40 19.54
N LEU A 33 -2.99 -22.47 20.21
CA LEU A 33 -1.73 -21.93 19.73
C LEU A 33 -0.59 -22.30 20.67
N THR A 34 0.51 -22.77 20.09
CA THR A 34 1.77 -23.01 20.79
C THR A 34 2.91 -22.35 20.02
N ILE A 35 3.82 -21.68 20.72
CA ILE A 35 4.98 -21.03 20.13
C ILE A 35 6.25 -21.47 20.86
N GLU A 36 7.34 -21.62 20.11
CA GLU A 36 8.65 -21.90 20.69
C GLU A 36 9.12 -20.73 21.58
N SER A 37 9.70 -21.04 22.73
CA SER A 37 10.26 -20.02 23.62
C SER A 37 11.29 -19.14 22.90
N GLY A 38 11.13 -17.83 23.01
CA GLY A 38 12.00 -16.84 22.37
C GLY A 38 11.80 -16.66 20.87
N ALA A 39 10.83 -17.32 20.23
CA ALA A 39 10.62 -17.21 18.77
C ALA A 39 10.31 -15.77 18.31
N GLY A 40 9.58 -15.00 19.12
CA GLY A 40 9.24 -13.61 18.80
C GLY A 40 10.26 -12.57 19.27
N ALA A 41 11.33 -12.97 19.98
CA ALA A 41 12.22 -12.04 20.66
C ALA A 41 12.91 -11.05 19.70
N THR A 42 13.31 -11.51 18.51
CA THR A 42 13.95 -10.67 17.47
C THR A 42 12.97 -9.76 16.72
N ALA A 43 11.67 -9.95 16.93
CA ALA A 43 10.58 -9.11 16.42
C ALA A 43 9.95 -8.25 17.52
N ASP A 44 10.63 -8.09 18.66
CA ASP A 44 10.18 -7.32 19.82
C ASP A 44 8.90 -7.86 20.50
N PHE A 45 8.62 -9.16 20.35
CA PHE A 45 7.53 -9.85 21.02
C PHE A 45 8.07 -10.82 22.08
N SER A 46 7.90 -10.46 23.36
CA SER A 46 8.30 -11.33 24.48
C SER A 46 7.37 -12.53 24.66
N ASP A 47 7.91 -13.64 25.20
CA ASP A 47 7.12 -14.81 25.61
C ASP A 47 5.97 -14.45 26.57
N GLU A 48 6.16 -13.44 27.42
CA GLU A 48 5.14 -12.96 28.34
C GLU A 48 3.95 -12.33 27.60
N ALA A 49 4.21 -11.57 26.52
CA ALA A 49 3.15 -11.01 25.68
C ALA A 49 2.33 -12.12 25.00
N TYR A 50 2.97 -13.22 24.58
CA TYR A 50 2.28 -14.39 24.05
C TYR A 50 1.44 -15.10 25.11
N LYS A 51 1.95 -15.29 26.33
CA LYS A 51 1.18 -15.85 27.45
C LYS A 51 -0.06 -15.02 27.77
N GLN A 52 0.07 -13.70 27.79
CA GLN A 52 -1.05 -12.78 28.00
C GLN A 52 -2.10 -12.86 26.88
N ALA A 53 -1.66 -13.17 25.65
CA ALA A 53 -2.53 -13.48 24.52
C ALA A 53 -3.09 -14.92 24.53
N GLY A 54 -2.86 -15.69 25.61
CA GLY A 54 -3.36 -17.07 25.74
C GLY A 54 -2.63 -18.11 24.88
N VAL A 55 -1.42 -17.79 24.40
CA VAL A 55 -0.58 -18.72 23.64
C VAL A 55 0.26 -19.55 24.61
N THR A 56 0.34 -20.86 24.35
CA THR A 56 1.21 -21.75 25.14
C THR A 56 2.66 -21.59 24.68
N ILE A 57 3.59 -21.41 25.61
CA ILE A 57 5.03 -21.39 25.31
C ILE A 57 5.58 -22.80 25.47
N GLU A 58 6.25 -23.32 24.44
CA GLU A 58 6.94 -24.61 24.49
C GLU A 58 8.45 -24.38 24.48
N SER A 59 9.14 -24.95 25.46
CA SER A 59 10.60 -24.86 25.59
C SER A 59 11.32 -26.00 24.87
N ASP A 60 10.66 -27.13 24.66
CA ASP A 60 11.20 -28.24 23.89
C ASP A 60 10.79 -28.12 22.41
N THR A 61 11.70 -27.59 21.59
CA THR A 61 11.49 -27.43 20.14
C THR A 61 11.08 -28.76 19.48
N ALA A 62 11.67 -29.90 19.86
CA ALA A 62 11.31 -31.19 19.27
C ALA A 62 9.86 -31.60 19.61
N SER A 63 9.43 -31.36 20.85
CA SER A 63 8.03 -31.54 21.28
C SER A 63 7.07 -30.65 20.48
N LEU A 64 7.46 -29.39 20.21
CA LEU A 64 6.64 -28.45 19.44
C LEU A 64 6.32 -29.00 18.04
N TRP A 65 7.35 -29.47 17.32
CA TRP A 65 7.19 -30.05 15.98
C TRP A 65 6.39 -31.35 16.00
N LYS A 66 6.68 -32.24 16.95
CA LYS A 66 6.02 -33.55 17.07
C LYS A 66 4.52 -33.46 17.33
N ASN A 67 4.08 -32.45 18.07
CA ASN A 67 2.70 -32.30 18.50
C ASN A 67 1.87 -31.36 17.61
N ALA A 68 2.40 -30.93 16.46
CA ALA A 68 1.76 -29.93 15.61
C ALA A 68 0.81 -30.56 14.57
N ASP A 69 -0.45 -30.12 14.59
CA ASP A 69 -1.37 -30.35 13.46
C ASP A 69 -1.04 -29.40 12.29
N VAL A 70 -0.63 -28.17 12.64
CA VAL A 70 -0.28 -27.12 11.70
C VAL A 70 1.01 -26.45 12.14
N ILE A 71 1.94 -26.23 11.22
CA ILE A 71 3.15 -25.44 11.41
C ILE A 71 3.04 -24.15 10.59
N LEU A 72 3.17 -23.00 11.25
CA LEU A 72 3.33 -21.71 10.58
C LEU A 72 4.78 -21.27 10.69
N LYS A 73 5.42 -21.06 9.54
CA LYS A 73 6.78 -20.50 9.44
C LYS A 73 6.76 -19.31 8.50
N VAL A 74 7.79 -18.48 8.60
CA VAL A 74 8.04 -17.41 7.63
C VAL A 74 8.75 -18.00 6.42
N ARG A 75 9.90 -18.64 6.62
CA ARG A 75 10.69 -19.26 5.54
C ARG A 75 10.39 -20.74 5.43
N ALA A 76 10.81 -21.35 4.33
CA ALA A 76 10.76 -22.79 4.14
C ALA A 76 11.54 -23.51 5.27
N PRO A 77 11.15 -24.75 5.63
CA PRO A 77 11.96 -25.59 6.50
C PRO A 77 13.39 -25.71 6.01
N GLY A 78 14.37 -25.59 6.91
CA GLY A 78 15.78 -25.67 6.59
C GLY A 78 16.58 -26.42 7.67
N GLU A 79 17.89 -26.20 7.69
CA GLU A 79 18.77 -26.82 8.68
C GLU A 79 18.61 -26.13 10.04
N HIS A 80 18.14 -26.86 11.05
CA HIS A 80 18.08 -26.40 12.43
C HIS A 80 19.43 -26.61 13.15
N PRO A 81 20.00 -25.60 13.83
CA PRO A 81 21.34 -25.69 14.43
C PRO A 81 21.58 -26.86 15.40
N THR A 82 20.52 -27.38 16.03
CA THR A 82 20.61 -28.45 17.03
C THR A 82 19.79 -29.70 16.70
N LEU A 83 18.82 -29.61 15.78
CA LEU A 83 17.87 -30.69 15.51
C LEU A 83 18.08 -31.32 14.12
N GLY A 84 19.01 -30.77 13.33
CA GLY A 84 19.20 -31.17 11.94
C GLY A 84 18.10 -30.60 11.05
N ASP A 85 17.79 -31.31 9.98
CA ASP A 85 16.84 -30.83 8.99
C ASP A 85 15.39 -30.78 9.52
N GLU A 86 14.77 -29.58 9.46
CA GLU A 86 13.41 -29.34 9.92
C GLU A 86 12.34 -30.16 9.15
N VAL A 87 12.60 -30.57 7.91
CA VAL A 87 11.70 -31.45 7.14
C VAL A 87 11.52 -32.79 7.85
N GLU A 88 12.56 -33.30 8.49
CA GLU A 88 12.51 -34.58 9.22
C GLU A 88 11.75 -34.49 10.54
N LEU A 89 11.47 -33.28 11.03
CA LEU A 89 10.69 -33.03 12.24
C LEU A 89 9.17 -33.06 11.98
N LEU A 90 8.74 -32.83 10.73
CA LEU A 90 7.34 -32.81 10.33
C LEU A 90 6.67 -34.18 10.50
N GLN A 91 5.49 -34.22 11.11
CA GLN A 91 4.71 -35.44 11.23
C GLN A 91 3.83 -35.67 9.99
N SER A 92 3.53 -36.93 9.70
CA SER A 92 2.58 -37.26 8.64
C SER A 92 1.22 -36.63 8.91
N GLY A 93 0.62 -36.01 7.89
CA GLY A 93 -0.66 -35.31 8.01
C GLY A 93 -0.59 -33.87 8.53
N THR A 94 0.59 -33.37 8.95
CA THR A 94 0.76 -31.96 9.33
C THR A 94 0.51 -31.03 8.14
N LEU A 95 -0.13 -29.89 8.38
CA LEU A 95 -0.19 -28.78 7.43
C LEU A 95 0.97 -27.81 7.67
N LEU A 96 1.83 -27.60 6.67
CA LEU A 96 2.86 -26.57 6.69
C LEU A 96 2.38 -25.34 5.90
N VAL A 97 2.52 -24.15 6.49
CA VAL A 97 2.32 -22.87 5.81
C VAL A 97 3.59 -22.02 5.94
N SER A 98 4.18 -21.65 4.81
CA SER A 98 5.40 -20.82 4.75
C SER A 98 5.61 -20.24 3.36
N PHE A 99 6.64 -19.40 3.17
CA PHE A 99 7.21 -19.21 1.84
C PHE A 99 8.03 -20.44 1.42
N LEU A 100 7.83 -20.93 0.20
CA LEU A 100 8.42 -22.17 -0.29
C LEU A 100 9.13 -22.03 -1.64
N TRP A 101 8.65 -21.16 -2.53
CA TRP A 101 9.22 -20.97 -3.87
C TRP A 101 9.34 -22.30 -4.65
N PRO A 102 8.22 -22.99 -4.93
CA PRO A 102 8.21 -24.37 -5.41
C PRO A 102 8.94 -24.55 -6.75
N ALA A 103 8.89 -23.55 -7.63
CA ALA A 103 9.57 -23.58 -8.93
C ALA A 103 11.11 -23.59 -8.81
N GLN A 104 11.65 -23.09 -7.69
CA GLN A 104 13.09 -23.00 -7.44
C GLN A 104 13.58 -24.14 -6.53
N ASN A 105 12.68 -24.89 -5.89
CA ASN A 105 13.01 -25.83 -4.82
C ASN A 105 12.36 -27.20 -5.04
N GLU A 106 12.60 -27.80 -6.22
CA GLU A 106 12.03 -29.11 -6.57
C GLU A 106 12.44 -30.23 -5.60
N GLU A 107 13.69 -30.24 -5.12
CA GLU A 107 14.17 -31.23 -4.14
C GLU A 107 13.43 -31.12 -2.80
N LEU A 108 13.26 -29.90 -2.28
CA LEU A 108 12.49 -29.65 -1.06
C LEU A 108 11.02 -30.09 -1.20
N MET A 109 10.43 -29.84 -2.37
CA MET A 109 9.07 -30.30 -2.69
C MET A 109 8.93 -31.82 -2.62
N GLN A 110 9.90 -32.56 -3.18
CA GLN A 110 9.90 -34.03 -3.13
C GLN A 110 10.04 -34.54 -1.69
N ARG A 111 10.97 -33.98 -0.92
CA ARG A 111 11.19 -34.37 0.48
C ARG A 111 9.98 -34.10 1.36
N LEU A 112 9.31 -32.96 1.19
CA LEU A 112 8.05 -32.66 1.87
C LEU A 112 6.94 -33.63 1.45
N ALA A 113 6.85 -33.99 0.18
CA ALA A 113 5.88 -34.96 -0.31
C ALA A 113 6.06 -36.36 0.33
N GLU A 114 7.31 -36.80 0.49
CA GLU A 114 7.66 -38.07 1.16
C GLU A 114 7.20 -38.11 2.62
N ARG A 115 7.18 -36.96 3.33
CA ARG A 115 6.66 -36.84 4.70
C ARG A 115 5.13 -36.93 4.79
N GLN A 116 4.42 -37.06 3.67
CA GLN A 116 2.95 -37.14 3.63
C GLN A 116 2.27 -35.93 4.28
N VAL A 117 2.86 -34.73 4.15
CA VAL A 117 2.30 -33.47 4.64
C VAL A 117 1.44 -32.79 3.58
N THR A 118 0.66 -31.79 4.00
CA THR A 118 0.06 -30.80 3.11
C THR A 118 0.83 -29.50 3.25
N VAL A 119 1.09 -28.80 2.15
CA VAL A 119 1.88 -27.57 2.14
C VAL A 119 1.15 -26.48 1.37
N ILE A 120 0.95 -25.34 2.04
CA ILE A 120 0.44 -24.10 1.43
C ILE A 120 1.59 -23.10 1.35
N ALA A 121 1.95 -22.72 0.12
CA ALA A 121 3.02 -21.78 -0.16
C ALA A 121 2.46 -20.36 -0.28
N MET A 122 2.89 -19.47 0.61
CA MET A 122 2.42 -18.07 0.66
C MET A 122 2.86 -17.25 -0.56
N ASP A 123 3.96 -17.63 -1.22
CA ASP A 123 4.42 -17.08 -2.50
C ASP A 123 3.58 -17.52 -3.70
N SER A 124 2.74 -18.57 -3.54
CA SER A 124 1.88 -19.11 -4.58
C SER A 124 0.42 -18.65 -4.47
N VAL A 125 0.11 -17.72 -3.56
CA VAL A 125 -1.22 -17.10 -3.46
C VAL A 125 -1.54 -16.37 -4.78
N PRO A 126 -2.66 -16.70 -5.47
CA PRO A 126 -2.98 -16.09 -6.75
C PRO A 126 -3.33 -14.60 -6.58
N ARG A 127 -2.87 -13.78 -7.52
CA ARG A 127 -3.11 -12.32 -7.54
C ARG A 127 -4.49 -11.97 -8.09
N ILE A 128 -5.53 -12.32 -7.34
CA ILE A 128 -6.93 -11.98 -7.64
C ILE A 128 -7.50 -11.09 -6.53
N SER A 129 -8.54 -10.31 -6.84
CA SER A 129 -9.08 -9.29 -5.92
C SER A 129 -9.44 -9.84 -4.54
N ARG A 130 -10.05 -11.03 -4.46
CA ARG A 130 -10.42 -11.64 -3.17
C ARG A 130 -9.24 -12.08 -2.31
N ALA A 131 -8.09 -12.33 -2.95
CA ALA A 131 -6.89 -12.86 -2.33
C ALA A 131 -5.87 -11.80 -1.93
N GLN A 132 -6.11 -10.52 -2.22
CA GLN A 132 -5.19 -9.43 -1.87
C GLN A 132 -4.87 -9.38 -0.37
N LYS A 133 -5.84 -9.73 0.50
CA LYS A 133 -5.68 -9.82 1.96
C LYS A 133 -4.73 -10.96 2.42
N LEU A 134 -4.38 -11.87 1.51
CA LEU A 134 -3.51 -13.04 1.73
C LEU A 134 -2.12 -12.82 1.12
N ASP A 135 -1.95 -11.79 0.29
CA ASP A 135 -0.74 -11.57 -0.50
C ASP A 135 0.41 -11.10 0.41
N ALA A 136 1.17 -12.09 0.86
CA ALA A 136 2.35 -11.89 1.69
C ALA A 136 3.50 -11.23 0.90
N LEU A 137 3.58 -11.43 -0.41
CA LEU A 137 4.62 -10.81 -1.24
C LEU A 137 4.39 -9.30 -1.32
N SER A 138 3.15 -8.86 -1.55
CA SER A 138 2.79 -7.44 -1.53
C SER A 138 3.07 -6.81 -0.16
N SER A 139 2.75 -7.52 0.92
CA SER A 139 3.06 -7.05 2.28
C SER A 139 4.56 -6.85 2.50
N MET A 140 5.38 -7.83 2.12
CA MET A 140 6.84 -7.74 2.28
C MET A 140 7.46 -6.70 1.34
N ALA A 141 6.95 -6.57 0.11
CA ALA A 141 7.39 -5.58 -0.86
C ALA A 141 7.14 -4.15 -0.37
N ASN A 142 5.96 -3.89 0.21
CA ASN A 142 5.63 -2.59 0.79
C ASN A 142 6.62 -2.21 1.90
N ILE A 143 6.92 -3.14 2.81
CA ILE A 143 7.89 -2.94 3.88
C ILE A 143 9.30 -2.73 3.32
N ALA A 144 9.71 -3.52 2.32
CA ALA A 144 11.02 -3.40 1.70
C ALA A 144 11.21 -2.03 1.04
N GLY A 145 10.19 -1.52 0.34
CA GLY A 145 10.21 -0.18 -0.24
C GLY A 145 10.34 0.94 0.78
N TYR A 146 9.56 0.87 1.88
CA TYR A 146 9.71 1.81 2.99
C TYR A 146 11.11 1.71 3.63
N ARG A 147 11.57 0.49 3.93
CA ARG A 147 12.86 0.25 4.60
C ARG A 147 14.03 0.70 3.72
N ALA A 148 13.94 0.54 2.40
CA ALA A 148 14.95 1.01 1.46
C ALA A 148 15.20 2.52 1.59
N VAL A 149 14.14 3.32 1.74
CA VAL A 149 14.28 4.77 1.95
C VAL A 149 14.93 5.08 3.30
N VAL A 150 14.58 4.35 4.35
CA VAL A 150 15.20 4.50 5.69
C VAL A 150 16.69 4.15 5.65
N GLU A 151 17.06 3.06 4.99
CA GLU A 151 18.47 2.67 4.80
C GLU A 151 19.23 3.70 3.94
N ALA A 152 18.60 4.20 2.87
CA ALA A 152 19.17 5.26 2.05
C ALA A 152 19.45 6.52 2.87
N ALA A 153 18.48 6.96 3.68
CA ALA A 153 18.62 8.13 4.54
C ALA A 153 19.70 7.96 5.61
N ASN A 154 19.83 6.76 6.19
CA ASN A 154 20.89 6.45 7.15
C ASN A 154 22.28 6.50 6.52
N GLN A 155 22.40 6.10 5.25
CA GLN A 155 23.68 6.11 4.53
C GLN A 155 24.01 7.45 3.86
N PHE A 156 23.01 8.29 3.61
CA PHE A 156 23.14 9.57 2.92
C PHE A 156 23.53 10.70 3.88
N GLY A 157 24.60 11.43 3.56
CA GLY A 157 25.19 12.44 4.45
C GLY A 157 24.51 13.82 4.44
N ARG A 158 23.35 13.98 3.79
CA ARG A 158 22.63 15.27 3.65
C ARG A 158 21.15 15.11 3.97
N PHE A 159 20.45 16.23 4.17
CA PHE A 159 19.01 16.21 4.44
C PHE A 159 18.19 15.80 3.21
N PHE A 160 17.13 15.02 3.44
CA PHE A 160 16.10 14.76 2.44
C PHE A 160 15.25 16.00 2.19
N THR A 161 14.81 16.65 3.27
CA THR A 161 13.98 17.85 3.22
C THR A 161 14.82 19.08 2.92
N GLY A 162 14.42 19.85 1.91
CA GLY A 162 15.02 21.16 1.65
C GLY A 162 14.62 22.18 2.73
N GLN A 163 15.57 23.03 3.13
CA GLN A 163 15.36 24.00 4.20
C GLN A 163 15.98 25.36 3.84
N VAL A 164 15.34 26.45 4.28
CA VAL A 164 15.93 27.79 4.25
C VAL A 164 16.25 28.18 5.68
N THR A 165 17.51 28.45 5.96
CA THR A 165 18.00 28.79 7.30
C THR A 165 18.79 30.09 7.25
N ALA A 166 19.14 30.63 8.41
CA ALA A 166 20.06 31.78 8.50
C ALA A 166 21.44 31.48 7.90
N ALA A 167 21.86 30.21 7.87
CA ALA A 167 23.13 29.77 7.28
C ALA A 167 23.06 29.52 5.76
N GLY A 168 21.89 29.71 5.14
CA GLY A 168 21.67 29.53 3.71
C GLY A 168 20.56 28.55 3.37
N LYS A 169 20.37 28.35 2.06
CA LYS A 169 19.37 27.45 1.49
C LYS A 169 20.00 26.09 1.20
N VAL A 170 19.43 25.04 1.78
CA VAL A 170 19.77 23.64 1.50
C VAL A 170 18.72 23.06 0.55
N PRO A 171 19.09 22.58 -0.65
CA PRO A 171 18.13 21.96 -1.56
C PRO A 171 17.66 20.60 -1.01
N PRO A 172 16.43 20.15 -1.35
CA PRO A 172 15.99 18.80 -1.04
C PRO A 172 16.80 17.75 -1.81
N ALA A 173 16.87 16.54 -1.27
CA ALA A 173 17.44 15.40 -1.98
C ALA A 173 16.57 15.04 -3.19
N LYS A 174 17.23 14.58 -4.26
CA LYS A 174 16.57 14.01 -5.44
C LYS A 174 16.68 12.49 -5.40
N VAL A 175 15.54 11.80 -5.42
CA VAL A 175 15.43 10.35 -5.39
C VAL A 175 14.83 9.85 -6.71
N MET A 176 15.50 8.93 -7.38
CA MET A 176 14.95 8.18 -8.52
C MET A 176 14.52 6.79 -8.08
N VAL A 177 13.33 6.36 -8.46
CA VAL A 177 12.81 5.00 -8.23
C VAL A 177 12.61 4.30 -9.57
N ILE A 178 13.29 3.17 -9.78
CA ILE A 178 13.17 2.37 -11.00
C ILE A 178 12.32 1.14 -10.70
N GLY A 179 11.13 1.10 -11.30
CA GLY A 179 10.04 0.19 -11.00
C GLY A 179 9.04 0.81 -10.02
N ALA A 180 7.78 0.88 -10.42
CA ALA A 180 6.64 1.39 -9.65
C ALA A 180 5.65 0.26 -9.31
N GLY A 181 6.18 -0.92 -8.96
CA GLY A 181 5.42 -1.96 -8.26
C GLY A 181 5.13 -1.58 -6.80
N VAL A 182 4.68 -2.55 -5.99
CA VAL A 182 4.33 -2.29 -4.58
C VAL A 182 5.51 -1.72 -3.77
N ALA A 183 6.73 -2.26 -3.97
CA ALA A 183 7.93 -1.74 -3.32
C ALA A 183 8.31 -0.34 -3.82
N GLY A 184 8.25 -0.11 -5.13
CA GLY A 184 8.53 1.19 -5.74
C GLY A 184 7.59 2.28 -5.24
N LEU A 185 6.27 2.03 -5.24
CA LEU A 185 5.27 2.97 -4.73
C LEU A 185 5.47 3.24 -3.23
N ALA A 186 5.80 2.21 -2.43
CA ALA A 186 6.12 2.41 -1.02
C ALA A 186 7.37 3.29 -0.82
N ALA A 187 8.41 3.09 -1.64
CA ALA A 187 9.61 3.93 -1.63
C ALA A 187 9.29 5.37 -2.06
N ILE A 188 8.48 5.57 -3.10
CA ILE A 188 8.01 6.89 -3.54
C ILE A 188 7.30 7.60 -2.39
N GLY A 189 6.32 6.95 -1.76
CA GLY A 189 5.55 7.51 -0.65
C GLY A 189 6.44 7.88 0.54
N ALA A 190 7.37 7.01 0.92
CA ALA A 190 8.28 7.27 2.02
C ALA A 190 9.26 8.42 1.71
N ALA A 191 9.87 8.45 0.53
CA ALA A 191 10.81 9.49 0.13
C ALA A 191 10.11 10.86 -0.01
N ARG A 192 8.90 10.90 -0.61
CA ARG A 192 8.06 12.11 -0.65
C ARG A 192 7.67 12.58 0.74
N GLY A 193 7.28 11.65 1.62
CA GLY A 193 6.96 11.93 3.02
C GLY A 193 8.12 12.54 3.80
N MET A 194 9.37 12.21 3.44
CA MET A 194 10.59 12.81 3.98
C MET A 194 10.98 14.15 3.32
N GLY A 195 10.19 14.65 2.37
CA GLY A 195 10.40 15.95 1.73
C GLY A 195 11.40 15.95 0.56
N ALA A 196 11.73 14.78 0.03
CA ALA A 196 12.55 14.67 -1.18
C ALA A 196 11.75 15.00 -2.45
N ILE A 197 12.47 15.39 -3.50
CA ILE A 197 11.94 15.39 -4.87
C ILE A 197 12.09 13.96 -5.39
N VAL A 198 10.98 13.36 -5.81
CA VAL A 198 10.99 11.97 -6.27
C VAL A 198 10.61 11.93 -7.75
N ARG A 199 11.41 11.21 -8.51
CA ARG A 199 11.16 10.80 -9.89
C ARG A 199 11.04 9.30 -9.94
N ALA A 200 10.18 8.79 -10.79
CA ALA A 200 10.03 7.36 -10.96
C ALA A 200 9.87 6.98 -12.41
N PHE A 201 10.35 5.79 -12.75
CA PHE A 201 10.21 5.19 -14.07
C PHE A 201 9.67 3.77 -13.91
N ASP A 202 8.75 3.36 -14.78
CA ASP A 202 8.28 1.98 -14.93
C ASP A 202 7.89 1.78 -16.40
N THR A 203 8.05 0.58 -16.92
CA THR A 203 7.73 0.26 -18.31
C THR A 203 6.22 0.17 -18.57
N ARG A 204 5.41 0.05 -17.51
CA ARG A 204 3.95 -0.05 -17.60
C ARG A 204 3.31 1.34 -17.56
N PRO A 205 2.55 1.76 -18.58
CA PRO A 205 1.94 3.09 -18.59
C PRO A 205 0.85 3.27 -17.52
N GLU A 206 0.17 2.20 -17.08
CA GLU A 206 -0.93 2.26 -16.11
C GLU A 206 -0.50 2.68 -14.69
N VAL A 207 0.80 2.64 -14.38
CA VAL A 207 1.31 3.08 -13.07
C VAL A 207 1.62 4.58 -13.03
N LYS A 208 1.61 5.27 -14.18
CA LYS A 208 1.87 6.71 -14.27
C LYS A 208 0.95 7.51 -13.34
N GLU A 209 -0.37 7.28 -13.45
CA GLU A 209 -1.35 7.96 -12.61
C GLU A 209 -1.12 7.69 -11.12
N GLN A 210 -0.66 6.48 -10.77
CA GLN A 210 -0.35 6.13 -9.38
C GLN A 210 0.85 6.92 -8.87
N VAL A 211 1.95 6.98 -9.64
CA VAL A 211 3.16 7.75 -9.32
C VAL A 211 2.83 9.24 -9.16
N GLU A 212 2.11 9.82 -10.12
CA GLU A 212 1.72 11.23 -10.09
C GLU A 212 0.78 11.56 -8.93
N SER A 213 -0.16 10.66 -8.59
CA SER A 213 -1.04 10.83 -7.43
C SER A 213 -0.30 10.87 -6.08
N MET A 214 0.88 10.23 -6.01
CA MET A 214 1.80 10.29 -4.87
C MET A 214 2.69 11.53 -4.89
N GLY A 215 2.55 12.38 -5.91
CA GLY A 215 3.29 13.64 -6.07
C GLY A 215 4.73 13.45 -6.54
N ALA A 216 5.04 12.32 -7.18
CA ALA A 216 6.32 12.10 -7.86
C ALA A 216 6.18 12.41 -9.36
N GLU A 217 7.31 12.75 -9.98
CA GLU A 217 7.41 12.96 -11.43
C GLU A 217 7.59 11.60 -12.12
N PHE A 218 6.70 11.26 -13.05
CA PHE A 218 6.85 10.05 -13.88
C PHE A 218 7.72 10.36 -15.08
N LEU A 219 8.81 9.62 -15.25
CA LEU A 219 9.73 9.75 -16.38
C LEU A 219 9.18 8.93 -17.55
N GLU A 220 9.12 9.54 -18.73
CA GLU A 220 8.57 8.92 -19.94
C GLU A 220 9.65 8.71 -20.99
N LEU A 221 9.47 7.66 -21.79
CA LEU A 221 10.19 7.44 -23.04
C LEU A 221 9.17 7.50 -24.17
N GLU A 222 9.44 8.27 -25.23
CA GLU A 222 8.55 8.38 -26.39
C GLU A 222 8.66 7.13 -27.29
N PHE A 223 7.96 6.05 -26.92
CA PHE A 223 7.90 4.80 -27.69
C PHE A 223 6.46 4.23 -27.75
N GLU A 224 6.05 3.74 -28.92
CA GLU A 224 4.78 3.00 -29.11
C GLU A 224 4.94 1.50 -28.77
N GLU A 225 5.47 1.17 -27.59
CA GLU A 225 5.57 -0.21 -27.10
C GLU A 225 4.98 -0.34 -25.68
N ASP A 226 3.96 -1.20 -25.53
CA ASP A 226 3.34 -1.48 -24.22
C ASP A 226 4.18 -2.50 -23.44
N GLY A 227 4.67 -2.13 -22.25
CA GLY A 227 5.45 -2.97 -21.35
C GLY A 227 4.65 -3.89 -20.42
N GLY A 228 3.32 -3.84 -20.48
CA GLY A 228 2.43 -4.71 -19.71
C GLY A 228 2.57 -6.20 -20.07
N GLY A 229 2.60 -7.04 -19.05
CA GLY A 229 2.55 -8.51 -19.12
C GLY A 229 1.37 -9.08 -18.33
N GLU A 230 1.30 -10.41 -18.22
CA GLU A 230 0.20 -11.08 -17.52
C GLU A 230 0.19 -10.80 -16.02
N GLY A 231 -1.01 -10.69 -15.43
CA GLY A 231 -1.18 -10.52 -13.98
C GLY A 231 -0.63 -9.20 -13.40
N GLY A 232 -0.44 -8.18 -14.24
CA GLY A 232 0.09 -6.88 -13.84
C GLY A 232 1.61 -6.85 -13.71
N TYR A 233 2.34 -7.87 -14.17
CA TYR A 233 3.80 -7.86 -14.27
C TYR A 233 4.27 -7.17 -15.55
N ALA A 234 5.53 -6.74 -15.59
CA ALA A 234 6.17 -6.26 -16.81
C ALA A 234 6.70 -7.41 -17.67
N LYS A 235 6.81 -7.20 -18.99
CA LYS A 235 7.48 -8.12 -19.92
C LYS A 235 8.86 -7.57 -20.35
N VAL A 236 9.63 -8.38 -21.09
CA VAL A 236 10.89 -7.93 -21.70
C VAL A 236 10.58 -7.01 -22.89
N MET A 237 11.26 -5.87 -22.93
CA MET A 237 11.11 -4.84 -23.97
C MET A 237 12.07 -5.05 -25.14
N SER A 238 11.83 -4.36 -26.26
CA SER A 238 12.74 -4.31 -27.41
C SER A 238 14.12 -3.75 -27.05
N GLN A 239 15.13 -4.04 -27.88
CA GLN A 239 16.50 -3.53 -27.65
C GLN A 239 16.53 -2.00 -27.77
N GLU A 240 15.76 -1.44 -28.69
CA GLU A 240 15.63 0.00 -28.91
C GLU A 240 15.04 0.70 -27.68
N PHE A 241 14.04 0.09 -27.04
CA PHE A 241 13.49 0.58 -25.78
C PHE A 241 14.53 0.55 -24.67
N ILE A 242 15.24 -0.58 -24.53
CA ILE A 242 16.30 -0.73 -23.52
C ILE A 242 17.40 0.33 -23.74
N ASP A 243 17.83 0.57 -24.97
CA ASP A 243 18.86 1.57 -25.26
C ASP A 243 18.42 2.98 -24.85
N ALA A 244 17.15 3.33 -25.10
CA ALA A 244 16.56 4.60 -24.69
C ALA A 244 16.37 4.71 -23.16
N GLU A 245 15.91 3.63 -22.52
CA GLU A 245 15.81 3.51 -21.06
C GLU A 245 17.18 3.74 -20.40
N MET A 246 18.22 3.12 -20.94
CA MET A 246 19.59 3.27 -20.44
C MET A 246 20.16 4.68 -20.72
N ALA A 247 19.73 5.36 -21.78
CA ALA A 247 20.08 6.75 -22.03
C ALA A 247 19.44 7.69 -20.99
N LEU A 248 18.14 7.48 -20.70
CA LEU A 248 17.42 8.20 -19.66
C LEU A 248 18.06 8.02 -18.29
N PHE A 249 18.41 6.78 -17.91
CA PHE A 249 19.05 6.52 -16.62
C PHE A 249 20.44 7.15 -16.50
N ARG A 250 21.23 7.23 -17.58
CA ARG A 250 22.49 7.98 -17.59
C ARG A 250 22.28 9.46 -17.33
N GLU A 251 21.29 10.06 -17.98
CA GLU A 251 20.97 11.48 -17.77
C GLU A 251 20.54 11.75 -16.32
N GLN A 252 19.65 10.91 -15.79
CA GLN A 252 19.16 11.06 -14.42
C GLN A 252 20.26 10.83 -13.37
N ALA A 253 21.14 9.85 -13.57
CA ALA A 253 22.22 9.50 -12.63
C ALA A 253 23.16 10.68 -12.32
N LEU A 254 23.36 11.60 -13.27
CA LEU A 254 24.19 12.80 -13.09
C LEU A 254 23.64 13.76 -12.03
N GLU A 255 22.32 13.82 -11.87
CA GLU A 255 21.68 14.84 -11.04
C GLU A 255 21.02 14.32 -9.77
N VAL A 256 20.58 13.06 -9.74
CA VAL A 256 19.94 12.48 -8.56
C VAL A 256 20.96 12.11 -7.48
N ASP A 257 20.53 12.16 -6.23
CA ASP A 257 21.39 11.84 -5.08
C ASP A 257 21.18 10.40 -4.62
N ILE A 258 19.99 9.84 -4.86
CA ILE A 258 19.63 8.49 -4.44
C ILE A 258 18.91 7.76 -5.57
N ILE A 259 19.28 6.50 -5.82
CA ILE A 259 18.56 5.60 -6.74
C ILE A 259 18.05 4.39 -5.95
N ILE A 260 16.78 4.05 -6.13
CA ILE A 260 16.17 2.85 -5.57
C ILE A 260 15.68 1.99 -6.72
N THR A 261 16.22 0.78 -6.88
CA THR A 261 15.86 -0.13 -7.97
C THR A 261 15.03 -1.29 -7.48
N THR A 262 13.90 -1.56 -8.13
CA THR A 262 12.94 -2.61 -7.76
C THR A 262 12.48 -3.44 -8.96
N ALA A 263 13.20 -3.37 -10.08
CA ALA A 263 12.81 -4.04 -11.32
C ALA A 263 13.09 -5.54 -11.21
N LEU A 264 12.02 -6.34 -11.19
CA LEU A 264 12.10 -7.79 -11.04
C LEU A 264 11.08 -8.47 -11.95
N ILE A 265 11.53 -9.44 -12.73
CA ILE A 265 10.68 -10.29 -13.57
C ILE A 265 10.66 -11.68 -12.94
N PRO A 266 9.49 -12.22 -12.54
CA PRO A 266 9.40 -13.54 -11.93
C PRO A 266 10.09 -14.63 -12.76
N GLY A 267 10.92 -15.45 -12.11
CA GLY A 267 11.60 -16.58 -12.74
C GLY A 267 12.79 -16.21 -13.64
N ARG A 268 13.20 -14.94 -13.68
CA ARG A 268 14.37 -14.47 -14.43
C ARG A 268 15.34 -13.71 -13.54
N PRO A 269 16.63 -13.65 -13.89
CA PRO A 269 17.57 -12.73 -13.26
C PRO A 269 17.07 -11.28 -13.37
N ALA A 270 17.41 -10.47 -12.38
CA ALA A 270 17.13 -9.04 -12.42
C ALA A 270 17.89 -8.39 -13.60
N PRO A 271 17.24 -7.48 -14.36
CA PRO A 271 17.92 -6.78 -15.46
C PRO A 271 18.96 -5.79 -14.89
N GLU A 272 20.14 -5.73 -15.50
CA GLU A 272 21.18 -4.73 -15.18
C GLU A 272 20.79 -3.36 -15.78
N LEU A 273 20.18 -2.50 -14.95
CA LEU A 273 19.69 -1.17 -15.36
C LEU A 273 20.63 -0.03 -14.94
N ILE A 274 21.42 -0.23 -13.88
CA ILE A 274 22.42 0.74 -13.41
C ILE A 274 23.82 0.20 -13.65
N LEU A 275 24.46 0.68 -14.71
CA LEU A 275 25.81 0.27 -15.11
C LEU A 275 26.90 1.03 -14.35
N THR A 276 28.13 0.52 -14.41
CA THR A 276 29.30 1.11 -13.74
C THR A 276 29.51 2.58 -14.11
N ASP A 277 29.38 2.94 -15.38
CA ASP A 277 29.52 4.33 -15.84
C ASP A 277 28.47 5.26 -15.23
N MET A 278 27.24 4.77 -15.04
CA MET A 278 26.18 5.54 -14.39
C MET A 278 26.52 5.79 -12.91
N VAL A 279 26.97 4.76 -12.18
CA VAL A 279 27.38 4.88 -10.77
C VAL A 279 28.52 5.88 -10.62
N GLU A 280 29.55 5.77 -11.47
CA GLU A 280 30.73 6.64 -11.43
C GLU A 280 30.42 8.09 -11.82
N SER A 281 29.34 8.33 -12.55
CA SER A 281 28.89 9.68 -12.90
C SER A 281 28.04 10.36 -11.81
N MET A 282 27.59 9.60 -10.80
CA MET A 282 26.86 10.17 -9.67
C MET A 282 27.76 11.03 -8.78
N LYS A 283 27.14 11.94 -8.03
CA LYS A 283 27.83 12.77 -7.04
C LYS A 283 28.44 11.90 -5.91
N PRO A 284 29.64 12.22 -5.42
CA PRO A 284 30.16 11.62 -4.19
C PRO A 284 29.21 11.85 -3.02
N GLY A 285 28.99 10.78 -2.25
CA GLY A 285 28.01 10.70 -1.16
C GLY A 285 26.63 10.22 -1.58
N SER A 286 26.37 10.01 -2.88
CA SER A 286 25.12 9.40 -3.37
C SER A 286 24.94 7.95 -2.87
N VAL A 287 23.69 7.49 -2.88
CA VAL A 287 23.32 6.15 -2.41
C VAL A 287 22.48 5.41 -3.45
N ILE A 288 22.81 4.16 -3.71
CA ILE A 288 21.99 3.23 -4.49
C ILE A 288 21.47 2.15 -3.54
N VAL A 289 20.16 1.88 -3.58
CA VAL A 289 19.55 0.77 -2.85
C VAL A 289 18.94 -0.19 -3.85
N ASP A 290 19.49 -1.40 -3.91
CA ASP A 290 19.12 -2.40 -4.89
C ASP A 290 18.26 -3.49 -4.25
N LEU A 291 16.93 -3.39 -4.43
CA LEU A 291 15.99 -4.35 -3.85
C LEU A 291 15.97 -5.68 -4.63
N ALA A 292 16.59 -5.73 -5.81
CA ALA A 292 16.67 -6.92 -6.64
C ALA A 292 17.96 -7.74 -6.40
N ALA A 293 18.76 -7.38 -5.39
CA ALA A 293 20.05 -8.00 -5.07
C ALA A 293 20.00 -9.53 -4.88
N GLU A 294 18.85 -10.08 -4.45
CA GLU A 294 18.67 -11.53 -4.30
C GLU A 294 18.70 -12.29 -5.64
N GLN A 295 18.28 -11.64 -6.74
CA GLN A 295 18.19 -12.23 -8.08
C GLN A 295 19.23 -11.67 -9.07
N GLY A 296 20.36 -11.18 -8.55
CA GLY A 296 21.48 -10.63 -9.34
C GLY A 296 21.67 -9.13 -9.18
N GLY A 297 20.61 -8.38 -8.83
CA GLY A 297 20.64 -6.93 -8.67
C GLY A 297 20.38 -6.17 -9.98
N ASN A 298 19.79 -4.99 -9.87
CA ASN A 298 19.65 -4.08 -11.00
C ASN A 298 20.90 -3.21 -11.21
N CYS A 299 21.77 -3.08 -10.20
CA CYS A 299 23.03 -2.38 -10.34
C CYS A 299 24.19 -3.37 -10.49
N LYS A 300 24.99 -3.18 -11.54
CA LYS A 300 26.11 -4.07 -11.90
C LYS A 300 27.14 -4.25 -10.78
N LEU A 301 27.30 -3.23 -9.93
CA LEU A 301 28.27 -3.24 -8.83
C LEU A 301 27.69 -3.81 -7.53
N THR A 302 26.39 -4.10 -7.47
CA THR A 302 25.74 -4.62 -6.26
C THR A 302 26.42 -5.90 -5.77
N GLN A 303 26.74 -5.92 -4.47
CA GLN A 303 27.13 -7.15 -3.79
C GLN A 303 26.03 -7.55 -2.82
N ARG A 304 25.54 -8.77 -2.99
CA ARG A 304 24.52 -9.38 -2.14
C ARG A 304 24.91 -9.28 -0.66
N ASP A 305 23.95 -8.85 0.16
CA ASP A 305 24.03 -8.75 1.62
C ASP A 305 25.09 -7.80 2.18
N LYS A 306 25.60 -6.88 1.35
CA LYS A 306 26.62 -5.91 1.74
C LYS A 306 26.21 -4.48 1.45
N ILE A 307 26.85 -3.56 2.17
CA ILE A 307 27.02 -2.18 1.72
C ILE A 307 28.45 -2.06 1.21
N ILE A 308 28.61 -1.67 -0.04
CA ILE A 308 29.92 -1.36 -0.62
C ILE A 308 30.00 0.12 -0.96
N GLU A 309 31.21 0.62 -1.13
CA GLU A 309 31.47 1.97 -1.62
C GLU A 309 32.29 1.88 -2.92
N HIS A 310 31.85 2.60 -3.94
CA HIS A 310 32.54 2.72 -5.23
C HIS A 310 32.63 4.20 -5.61
N GLN A 311 33.86 4.72 -5.69
CA GLN A 311 34.12 6.13 -6.02
C GLN A 311 33.29 7.15 -5.20
N GLY A 312 33.06 6.87 -3.92
CA GLY A 312 32.27 7.72 -3.02
C GLY A 312 30.75 7.53 -3.12
N VAL A 313 30.26 6.62 -3.96
CA VAL A 313 28.84 6.21 -4.00
C VAL A 313 28.67 4.95 -3.17
N LYS A 314 27.67 4.93 -2.28
CA LYS A 314 27.36 3.76 -1.46
C LYS A 314 26.30 2.91 -2.13
N LEU A 315 26.52 1.59 -2.22
CA LEU A 315 25.58 0.64 -2.80
C LEU A 315 25.11 -0.34 -1.73
N ILE A 316 23.80 -0.36 -1.47
CA ILE A 316 23.14 -1.21 -0.48
C ILE A 316 22.48 -2.38 -1.20
N GLY A 317 22.97 -3.60 -0.98
CA GLY A 317 22.49 -4.84 -1.59
C GLY A 317 21.89 -5.84 -0.61
N TYR A 318 21.25 -5.38 0.48
CA TYR A 318 20.64 -6.25 1.49
C TYR A 318 19.49 -7.09 0.92
N THR A 319 19.49 -8.41 1.18
CA THR A 319 18.38 -9.30 0.78
C THR A 319 17.36 -9.56 1.89
N ASP A 320 17.56 -8.97 3.07
CA ASP A 320 16.77 -9.18 4.28
C ASP A 320 15.99 -7.92 4.74
N LEU A 321 15.68 -6.99 3.84
CA LEU A 321 15.05 -5.69 4.19
C LEU A 321 13.78 -5.83 5.06
N PRO A 322 12.81 -6.73 4.78
CA PRO A 322 11.68 -6.93 5.68
C PRO A 322 12.08 -7.41 7.07
N SER A 323 13.17 -8.15 7.20
CA SER A 323 13.68 -8.64 8.48
C SER A 323 14.28 -7.52 9.34
N ARG A 324 14.75 -6.44 8.71
CA ARG A 324 15.23 -5.22 9.39
C ARG A 324 14.10 -4.34 9.93
N LEU A 325 12.85 -4.68 9.64
CA LEU A 325 11.64 -4.10 10.21
C LEU A 325 10.76 -5.24 10.78
N SER A 326 11.39 -6.14 11.55
CA SER A 326 10.84 -7.44 11.96
C SER A 326 9.49 -7.38 12.65
N ALA A 327 9.26 -6.44 13.58
CA ALA A 327 7.99 -6.30 14.29
C ALA A 327 6.82 -6.05 13.32
N GLN A 328 6.96 -5.06 12.42
CA GLN A 328 5.94 -4.71 11.43
C GLN A 328 5.74 -5.83 10.40
N SER A 329 6.83 -6.45 9.96
CA SER A 329 6.79 -7.59 9.03
C SER A 329 6.07 -8.79 9.62
N SER A 330 6.35 -9.13 10.88
CA SER A 330 5.70 -10.24 11.58
C SER A 330 4.22 -9.97 11.76
N GLN A 331 3.84 -8.73 12.08
CA GLN A 331 2.44 -8.33 12.21
C GLN A 331 1.67 -8.47 10.89
N LEU A 332 2.20 -7.93 9.79
CA LEU A 332 1.54 -8.01 8.49
C LEU A 332 1.51 -9.44 7.96
N TYR A 333 2.63 -10.17 8.07
CA TYR A 333 2.68 -11.58 7.67
C TYR A 333 1.73 -12.46 8.49
N GLY A 334 1.72 -12.30 9.82
CA GLY A 334 0.76 -13.00 10.69
C GLY A 334 -0.69 -12.64 10.38
N THR A 335 -0.97 -11.42 9.90
CA THR A 335 -2.31 -11.02 9.45
C THR A 335 -2.70 -11.73 8.16
N ASN A 336 -1.78 -11.87 7.20
CA ASN A 336 -2.00 -12.66 5.98
C ASN A 336 -2.29 -14.13 6.33
N LEU A 337 -1.49 -14.72 7.22
CA LEU A 337 -1.70 -16.09 7.71
C LEU A 337 -3.03 -16.25 8.44
N ARG A 338 -3.43 -15.29 9.26
CA ARG A 338 -4.78 -15.31 9.87
C ARG A 338 -5.88 -15.27 8.81
N HIS A 339 -5.76 -14.43 7.79
CA HIS A 339 -6.74 -14.42 6.70
C HIS A 339 -6.81 -15.77 5.99
N LEU A 340 -5.67 -16.43 5.78
CA LEU A 340 -5.62 -17.77 5.20
C LEU A 340 -6.30 -18.80 6.11
N LEU A 341 -5.98 -18.79 7.40
CA LEU A 341 -6.60 -19.69 8.38
C LEU A 341 -8.10 -19.46 8.52
N HIS A 342 -8.57 -18.22 8.36
CA HIS A 342 -10.00 -17.94 8.29
C HIS A 342 -10.65 -18.59 7.07
N ASP A 343 -10.01 -18.51 5.90
CA ASP A 343 -10.53 -19.12 4.68
C ASP A 343 -10.45 -20.67 4.73
N LEU A 344 -9.47 -21.22 5.46
CA LEU A 344 -9.34 -22.65 5.75
C LEU A 344 -10.28 -23.17 6.85
N THR A 345 -10.84 -22.29 7.69
CA THR A 345 -11.72 -22.65 8.82
C THR A 345 -13.02 -21.83 8.78
N PRO A 346 -13.87 -22.03 7.74
CA PRO A 346 -15.06 -21.21 7.52
C PRO A 346 -16.07 -21.29 8.68
N GLU A 347 -16.18 -22.46 9.32
CA GLU A 347 -17.11 -22.71 10.44
C GLU A 347 -16.58 -22.25 11.80
N LYS A 348 -15.31 -21.79 11.89
CA LYS A 348 -14.66 -21.31 13.13
C LYS A 348 -14.67 -22.35 14.27
N ASP A 349 -14.67 -23.62 13.92
CA ASP A 349 -14.70 -24.78 14.81
C ASP A 349 -13.29 -25.35 15.11
N GLY A 350 -12.26 -24.71 14.58
CA GLY A 350 -10.88 -25.16 14.70
C GLY A 350 -10.52 -26.33 13.81
N VAL A 351 -11.36 -26.68 12.82
CA VAL A 351 -11.08 -27.74 11.84
C VAL A 351 -10.63 -27.12 10.53
N ILE A 352 -9.49 -27.56 10.01
CA ILE A 352 -8.99 -27.10 8.72
C ILE A 352 -9.66 -27.89 7.59
N ASN A 353 -10.18 -27.16 6.61
CA ASN A 353 -10.70 -27.69 5.37
C ASN A 353 -9.87 -27.14 4.20
N VAL A 354 -9.02 -27.99 3.62
CA VAL A 354 -8.27 -27.67 2.39
C VAL A 354 -9.20 -27.94 1.20
N ASN A 355 -10.07 -26.97 0.91
CA ASN A 355 -11.01 -27.08 -0.20
C ASN A 355 -10.31 -26.81 -1.54
N MET A 356 -9.91 -27.87 -2.25
CA MET A 356 -9.24 -27.76 -3.56
C MET A 356 -10.14 -27.26 -4.71
N GLU A 357 -11.43 -27.06 -4.47
CA GLU A 357 -12.34 -26.37 -5.40
C GLU A 357 -12.28 -24.84 -5.25
N ASP A 358 -11.79 -24.33 -4.11
CA ASP A 358 -11.55 -22.91 -3.90
C ASP A 358 -10.27 -22.50 -4.66
N GLU A 359 -10.39 -21.59 -5.64
CA GLU A 359 -9.28 -21.18 -6.51
C GLU A 359 -8.05 -20.59 -5.76
N VAL A 360 -8.25 -20.01 -4.58
CA VAL A 360 -7.17 -19.42 -3.78
C VAL A 360 -6.45 -20.50 -3.00
N ILE A 361 -7.20 -21.37 -2.33
CA ILE A 361 -6.64 -22.53 -1.62
C ILE A 361 -5.95 -23.44 -2.62
N ARG A 362 -6.57 -23.74 -3.76
CA ARG A 362 -5.97 -24.54 -4.83
C ARG A 362 -4.71 -23.90 -5.41
N GLY A 363 -4.72 -22.58 -5.61
CA GLY A 363 -3.57 -21.84 -6.12
C GLY A 363 -2.37 -21.90 -5.18
N ALA A 364 -2.62 -21.74 -3.88
CA ALA A 364 -1.58 -21.72 -2.85
C ALA A 364 -1.15 -23.11 -2.36
N THR A 365 -1.98 -24.15 -2.50
CA THR A 365 -1.66 -25.52 -2.07
C THR A 365 -0.78 -26.22 -3.10
N VAL A 366 0.48 -26.43 -2.74
CA VAL A 366 1.52 -26.99 -3.62
C VAL A 366 1.77 -28.46 -3.38
N ILE A 367 1.43 -28.97 -2.19
CA ILE A 367 1.43 -30.39 -1.84
C ILE A 367 0.15 -30.68 -1.06
N GLU A 368 -0.58 -31.72 -1.43
CA GLU A 368 -1.75 -32.20 -0.71
C GLU A 368 -1.55 -33.66 -0.29
N LYS A 369 -1.40 -33.91 1.02
CA LYS A 369 -1.22 -35.25 1.59
C LYS A 369 -0.14 -36.07 0.87
N GLY A 370 1.01 -35.46 0.65
CA GLY A 370 2.14 -36.07 -0.06
C GLY A 370 2.06 -36.07 -1.59
N ASN A 371 0.94 -35.64 -2.20
CA ASN A 371 0.86 -35.49 -3.65
C ASN A 371 1.24 -34.06 -4.04
N ILE A 372 2.24 -33.89 -4.90
CA ILE A 372 2.62 -32.57 -5.42
C ILE A 372 1.52 -32.10 -6.39
N THR A 373 0.87 -30.98 -6.07
CA THR A 373 -0.23 -30.37 -6.83
C THR A 373 0.19 -29.09 -7.57
N TRP A 374 1.47 -28.74 -7.49
CA TRP A 374 2.10 -27.67 -8.26
C TRP A 374 2.52 -28.17 -9.67
N PRO A 375 2.41 -27.35 -10.73
CA PRO A 375 1.84 -26.00 -10.75
C PRO A 375 0.31 -25.98 -10.68
N PRO A 376 -0.30 -24.95 -10.08
CA PRO A 376 -1.75 -24.81 -10.09
C PRO A 376 -2.26 -24.57 -11.52
N PRO A 377 -3.51 -24.97 -11.84
CA PRO A 377 -4.14 -24.57 -13.08
C PRO A 377 -4.17 -23.04 -13.15
N ALA A 378 -4.11 -22.48 -14.37
CA ALA A 378 -4.27 -21.04 -14.57
C ALA A 378 -5.53 -20.58 -13.82
N PRO A 379 -5.44 -19.51 -12.99
CA PRO A 379 -6.60 -19.02 -12.27
C PRO A 379 -7.73 -18.82 -13.27
N LYS A 380 -8.91 -19.36 -12.98
CA LYS A 380 -10.10 -18.89 -13.67
C LYS A 380 -10.13 -17.42 -13.34
N LEU A 381 -9.82 -16.55 -14.30
CA LEU A 381 -10.04 -15.14 -14.14
C LEU A 381 -11.54 -15.06 -13.84
N SER A 382 -11.89 -15.01 -12.56
CA SER A 382 -13.14 -14.43 -12.14
C SER A 382 -12.98 -13.02 -12.63
N ALA A 383 -13.43 -12.81 -13.88
CA ALA A 383 -13.64 -11.50 -14.41
C ALA A 383 -14.38 -10.83 -13.27
N ALA A 384 -13.75 -9.84 -12.63
CA ALA A 384 -14.52 -8.81 -11.99
C ALA A 384 -15.66 -8.55 -12.98
N PRO A 385 -16.95 -8.80 -12.62
CA PRO A 385 -18.05 -8.71 -13.55
C PRO A 385 -17.76 -7.44 -14.32
N PRO A 386 -17.54 -7.56 -15.65
CA PRO A 386 -16.81 -6.56 -16.42
C PRO A 386 -17.29 -5.25 -15.90
N LYS A 387 -16.38 -4.43 -15.32
CA LYS A 387 -16.73 -3.09 -14.83
C LYS A 387 -17.72 -2.60 -15.86
N PRO A 388 -19.02 -2.42 -15.51
CA PRO A 388 -20.02 -2.08 -16.50
C PRO A 388 -19.37 -0.96 -17.26
N PRO A 389 -19.13 -1.13 -18.57
CA PRO A 389 -18.06 -0.44 -19.25
C PRO A 389 -18.06 0.96 -18.72
N VAL A 390 -16.94 1.42 -18.12
CA VAL A 390 -16.73 2.85 -18.19
C VAL A 390 -16.78 3.02 -19.68
N ALA A 391 -17.89 3.59 -20.14
CA ALA A 391 -18.04 3.86 -21.53
C ALA A 391 -16.74 4.61 -21.83
N LYS A 392 -15.85 4.01 -22.63
CA LYS A 392 -15.31 4.80 -23.72
C LYS A 392 -16.56 5.51 -24.18
N PRO A 393 -16.69 6.85 -24.04
CA PRO A 393 -17.80 7.52 -24.69
C PRO A 393 -17.80 6.87 -26.05
N ALA A 394 -18.88 6.15 -26.35
CA ALA A 394 -18.85 5.38 -27.55
C ALA A 394 -18.42 6.40 -28.61
N THR A 395 -17.68 5.99 -29.62
CA THR A 395 -18.13 6.46 -30.92
C THR A 395 -19.54 5.90 -31.08
N VAL A 396 -20.50 6.47 -30.33
CA VAL A 396 -21.64 7.11 -30.91
C VAL A 396 -20.96 7.78 -32.10
N GLU A 397 -21.22 7.29 -33.31
CA GLU A 397 -21.72 8.28 -34.25
C GLU A 397 -22.74 9.05 -33.43
N GLU A 398 -22.27 10.11 -32.79
CA GLU A 398 -23.09 11.21 -32.39
C GLU A 398 -23.69 11.54 -33.76
N ASN A 399 -24.84 10.92 -34.06
CA ASN A 399 -26.04 11.72 -34.10
C ASN A 399 -25.95 12.58 -32.85
N LEU A 400 -25.14 13.65 -32.99
CA LEU A 400 -25.27 14.88 -32.27
C LEU A 400 -26.79 15.01 -32.24
N PRO A 401 -27.45 14.94 -31.07
CA PRO A 401 -28.79 15.46 -31.02
C PRO A 401 -28.64 16.80 -31.71
N ASP A 402 -29.34 16.94 -32.83
CA ASP A 402 -29.17 18.01 -33.81
C ASP A 402 -28.88 19.26 -32.99
N THR A 403 -27.87 20.09 -33.32
CA THR A 403 -27.49 21.19 -32.41
C THR A 403 -28.75 21.99 -31.97
N ALA A 404 -29.78 21.98 -32.82
CA ALA A 404 -31.18 22.28 -32.55
C ALA A 404 -31.86 21.61 -31.33
N GLU A 405 -31.78 20.30 -31.09
CA GLU A 405 -32.40 19.55 -29.99
C GLU A 405 -31.73 19.79 -28.62
N LYS A 406 -30.40 19.88 -28.55
CA LYS A 406 -29.67 20.31 -27.33
C LYS A 406 -29.99 21.78 -26.99
N VAL A 407 -30.05 22.65 -28.01
CA VAL A 407 -30.50 24.05 -27.86
C VAL A 407 -31.97 24.09 -27.43
N LYS A 408 -32.84 23.27 -28.01
CA LYS A 408 -34.27 23.20 -27.68
C LYS A 408 -34.48 22.74 -26.24
N MET A 409 -33.75 21.74 -25.76
CA MET A 409 -33.86 21.25 -24.38
C MET A 409 -33.32 22.28 -23.37
N THR A 410 -32.25 22.99 -23.72
CA THR A 410 -31.73 24.11 -22.91
C THR A 410 -32.72 25.28 -22.89
N MET A 411 -33.34 25.62 -24.02
CA MET A 411 -34.36 26.66 -24.13
C MET A 411 -35.65 26.30 -23.38
N ILE A 412 -36.04 25.02 -23.39
CA ILE A 412 -37.17 24.53 -22.58
C ILE A 412 -36.83 24.66 -21.09
N ALA A 413 -35.64 24.24 -20.65
CA ALA A 413 -35.22 24.36 -19.26
C ALA A 413 -35.13 25.83 -18.81
N MET A 414 -34.60 26.73 -19.65
CA MET A 414 -34.62 28.17 -19.40
C MET A 414 -36.05 28.71 -19.37
N GLY A 415 -36.93 28.28 -20.27
CA GLY A 415 -38.34 28.68 -20.30
C GLY A 415 -39.10 28.25 -19.05
N VAL A 416 -38.89 27.02 -18.57
CA VAL A 416 -39.44 26.52 -17.30
C VAL A 416 -38.89 27.33 -16.13
N GLY A 417 -37.58 27.65 -16.12
CA GLY A 417 -36.96 28.51 -15.11
C GLY A 417 -37.57 29.92 -15.07
N VAL A 418 -37.79 30.54 -16.23
CA VAL A 418 -38.42 31.86 -16.34
C VAL A 418 -39.88 31.80 -15.86
N LEU A 419 -40.65 30.78 -16.25
CA LEU A 419 -42.02 30.60 -15.78
C LEU A 419 -42.10 30.39 -14.27
N ALA A 420 -41.18 29.63 -13.70
CA ALA A 420 -41.08 29.45 -12.25
C ALA A 420 -40.76 30.78 -11.54
N LEU A 421 -39.85 31.60 -12.09
CA LEU A 421 -39.52 32.92 -11.55
C LEU A 421 -40.69 33.90 -11.64
N LEU A 422 -41.44 33.90 -12.76
CA LEU A 422 -42.63 34.73 -12.94
C LEU A 422 -43.76 34.30 -11.99
N TRP A 423 -43.94 32.99 -11.81
CA TRP A 423 -44.90 32.45 -10.85
C TRP A 423 -44.54 32.89 -9.43
N VAL A 424 -43.30 32.66 -8.98
CA VAL A 424 -42.82 33.12 -7.67
C VAL A 424 -43.03 34.63 -7.50
N GLY A 425 -42.72 35.44 -8.52
CA GLY A 425 -42.96 36.88 -8.49
C GLY A 425 -44.44 37.30 -8.38
N SER A 426 -45.38 36.45 -8.80
CA SER A 426 -46.83 36.72 -8.72
C SER A 426 -47.45 36.40 -7.36
N VAL A 427 -46.88 35.46 -6.61
CA VAL A 427 -47.42 34.99 -5.32
C VAL A 427 -46.58 35.41 -4.12
N ALA A 428 -45.33 35.80 -4.32
CA ALA A 428 -44.41 36.13 -3.23
C ALA A 428 -44.59 37.57 -2.71
N PRO A 429 -44.48 37.78 -1.38
CA PRO A 429 -44.44 39.12 -0.80
C PRO A 429 -43.25 39.96 -1.31
N PRO A 430 -43.34 41.30 -1.34
CA PRO A 430 -42.24 42.18 -1.79
C PRO A 430 -40.92 41.94 -1.05
N ASP A 431 -40.96 41.69 0.26
CA ASP A 431 -39.76 41.41 1.07
C ASP A 431 -39.08 40.08 0.67
N PHE A 432 -39.87 39.08 0.26
CA PHE A 432 -39.34 37.82 -0.24
C PHE A 432 -38.56 38.04 -1.54
N MET A 433 -39.04 38.89 -2.45
CA MET A 433 -38.35 39.17 -3.71
C MET A 433 -36.99 39.81 -3.47
N SER A 434 -36.87 40.73 -2.50
CA SER A 434 -35.57 41.31 -2.12
C SER A 434 -34.59 40.24 -1.63
N HIS A 435 -35.01 39.39 -0.69
CA HIS A 435 -34.17 38.31 -0.16
C HIS A 435 -33.81 37.26 -1.22
N PHE A 436 -34.75 36.93 -2.10
CA PHE A 436 -34.54 35.98 -3.19
C PHE A 436 -33.53 36.49 -4.22
N THR A 437 -33.60 37.77 -4.61
CA THR A 437 -32.59 38.39 -5.50
C THR A 437 -31.20 38.36 -4.86
N VAL A 438 -31.09 38.71 -3.58
CA VAL A 438 -29.81 38.64 -2.85
C VAL A 438 -29.28 37.21 -2.80
N PHE A 439 -30.14 36.22 -2.57
CA PHE A 439 -29.78 34.80 -2.56
C PHE A 439 -29.22 34.34 -3.92
N VAL A 440 -29.89 34.66 -5.04
CA VAL A 440 -29.43 34.26 -6.38
C VAL A 440 -28.08 34.90 -6.71
N LEU A 441 -27.90 36.19 -6.41
CA LEU A 441 -26.62 36.87 -6.61
C LEU A 441 -25.51 36.26 -5.73
N ALA A 442 -25.82 35.93 -4.47
CA ALA A 442 -24.88 35.28 -3.56
C ALA A 442 -24.46 33.88 -4.06
N CYS A 443 -25.37 33.10 -4.65
CA CYS A 443 -25.04 31.82 -5.29
C CYS A 443 -24.07 31.99 -6.47
N PHE A 444 -24.30 33.00 -7.32
CA PHE A 444 -23.39 33.28 -8.43
C PHE A 444 -22.01 33.73 -7.97
N VAL A 445 -21.95 34.62 -6.99
CA VAL A 445 -20.69 35.05 -6.36
C VAL A 445 -19.97 33.86 -5.72
N GLY A 446 -20.70 33.02 -4.97
CA GLY A 446 -20.15 31.83 -4.33
C GLY A 446 -19.56 30.84 -5.35
N TYR A 447 -20.25 30.60 -6.46
CA TYR A 447 -19.76 29.75 -7.55
C TYR A 447 -18.42 30.26 -8.10
N GLN A 448 -18.34 31.54 -8.46
CA GLN A 448 -17.13 32.13 -9.03
C GLN A 448 -15.96 32.13 -8.04
N VAL A 449 -16.23 32.46 -6.77
CA VAL A 449 -15.20 32.52 -5.73
C VAL A 449 -14.63 31.14 -5.43
N ILE A 450 -15.47 30.12 -5.26
CA ILE A 450 -15.01 28.76 -4.93
C ILE A 450 -14.19 28.17 -6.08
N TRP A 451 -14.62 28.37 -7.33
CA TRP A 451 -13.88 27.90 -8.52
C TRP A 451 -12.50 28.52 -8.69
N SER A 452 -12.24 29.67 -8.07
CA SER A 452 -10.94 30.36 -8.14
C SER A 452 -9.95 29.95 -7.04
N VAL A 453 -10.34 29.06 -6.12
CA VAL A 453 -9.47 28.60 -5.03
C VAL A 453 -8.50 27.52 -5.54
N SER A 454 -7.22 27.63 -5.18
CA SER A 454 -6.22 26.60 -5.50
C SER A 454 -6.59 25.25 -4.87
N PRO A 455 -6.40 24.10 -5.58
CA PRO A 455 -6.67 22.77 -5.02
C PRO A 455 -5.94 22.49 -3.69
N SER A 456 -4.75 23.06 -3.52
CA SER A 456 -3.95 22.95 -2.29
C SER A 456 -4.62 23.56 -1.04
N LEU A 457 -5.63 24.42 -1.23
CA LEU A 457 -6.34 25.14 -0.17
C LEU A 457 -7.77 24.62 0.06
N HIS A 458 -8.19 23.52 -0.58
CA HIS A 458 -9.54 22.96 -0.39
C HIS A 458 -9.82 22.58 1.08
N THR A 459 -8.86 22.00 1.79
CA THR A 459 -9.03 21.65 3.21
C THR A 459 -9.16 22.88 4.12
N PRO A 460 -8.28 23.91 4.01
CA PRO A 460 -8.51 25.22 4.63
C PRO A 460 -9.87 25.85 4.26
N LEU A 461 -10.29 25.77 3.00
CA LEU A 461 -11.58 26.29 2.54
C LEU A 461 -12.75 25.62 3.25
N MET A 462 -12.74 24.29 3.38
CA MET A 462 -13.76 23.53 4.12
C MET A 462 -13.83 23.94 5.60
N SER A 463 -12.69 24.23 6.23
CA SER A 463 -12.67 24.71 7.62
C SER A 463 -13.24 26.12 7.76
N VAL A 464 -12.98 27.01 6.79
CA VAL A 464 -13.55 28.36 6.75
C VAL A 464 -15.05 28.30 6.55
N THR A 465 -15.55 27.49 5.62
CA THR A 465 -16.99 27.37 5.37
C THR A 465 -17.71 26.79 6.59
N ASN A 466 -17.09 25.87 7.34
CA ASN A 466 -17.63 25.41 8.61
C ASN A 466 -17.63 26.49 9.71
N ALA A 467 -16.64 27.39 9.74
CA ALA A 467 -16.65 28.53 10.66
C ALA A 467 -17.79 29.52 10.32
N ILE A 468 -17.97 29.81 9.03
CA ILE A 468 -19.00 30.73 8.52
C ILE A 468 -20.41 30.15 8.69
N SER A 469 -20.60 28.83 8.58
CA SER A 469 -21.90 28.19 8.81
C SER A 469 -22.43 28.43 10.23
N GLY A 470 -21.56 28.81 11.17
CA GLY A 470 -21.92 29.32 12.50
C GLY A 470 -22.78 30.60 12.50
N ILE A 471 -23.02 31.24 11.36
CA ILE A 471 -23.93 32.38 11.20
C ILE A 471 -25.36 32.10 11.71
N ILE A 472 -25.74 30.83 11.85
CA ILE A 472 -26.98 30.40 12.54
C ILE A 472 -27.15 31.02 13.94
N VAL A 473 -26.05 31.46 14.57
CA VAL A 473 -26.07 32.20 15.84
C VAL A 473 -26.95 33.45 15.78
N ILE A 474 -27.04 34.13 14.63
CA ILE A 474 -27.88 35.33 14.44
C ILE A 474 -29.35 34.97 14.67
N GLY A 475 -29.80 33.86 14.08
CA GLY A 475 -31.17 33.38 14.27
C GLY A 475 -31.48 33.05 15.73
N ALA A 476 -30.52 32.43 16.43
CA ALA A 476 -30.68 32.09 17.84
C ALA A 476 -30.68 33.35 18.75
N LEU A 477 -29.84 34.35 18.46
CA LEU A 477 -29.80 35.62 19.17
C LEU A 477 -31.11 36.41 19.06
N LEU A 478 -31.78 36.35 17.90
CA LEU A 478 -33.11 36.97 17.73
C LEU A 478 -34.20 36.30 18.58
N GLN A 479 -34.01 35.04 18.98
CA GLN A 479 -35.00 34.26 19.73
C GLN A 479 -34.73 34.21 21.24
N ILE A 480 -33.59 34.69 21.72
CA ILE A 480 -33.21 34.60 23.14
C ILE A 480 -34.10 35.44 24.06
N SER A 481 -34.74 36.48 23.51
CA SER A 481 -35.72 37.32 24.20
C SER A 481 -37.17 36.82 24.09
N SER A 482 -37.40 35.64 23.49
CA SER A 482 -38.75 35.08 23.30
C SER A 482 -39.46 34.86 24.64
N PRO A 483 -40.76 35.18 24.80
CA PRO A 483 -41.48 34.98 26.06
C PRO A 483 -41.65 33.50 26.46
N SER A 484 -41.48 32.55 25.54
CA SER A 484 -41.56 31.11 25.82
C SER A 484 -40.24 30.56 26.38
N GLY A 485 -40.29 29.99 27.59
CA GLY A 485 -39.11 29.39 28.23
C GLY A 485 -38.46 28.27 27.41
N GLY A 486 -39.25 27.48 26.68
CA GLY A 486 -38.73 26.43 25.78
C GLY A 486 -37.96 27.01 24.60
N VAL A 487 -38.45 28.10 24.01
CA VAL A 487 -37.77 28.80 22.90
C VAL A 487 -36.47 29.44 23.40
N LYS A 488 -36.48 30.06 24.59
CA LYS A 488 -35.26 30.60 25.21
C LYS A 488 -34.19 29.52 25.43
N LEU A 489 -34.59 28.34 25.91
CA LEU A 489 -33.66 27.23 26.13
C LEU A 489 -33.04 26.75 24.83
N LEU A 490 -33.85 26.55 23.78
CA LEU A 490 -33.36 26.14 22.46
C LEU A 490 -32.44 27.20 21.84
N ALA A 491 -32.79 28.48 21.98
CA ALA A 491 -31.94 29.59 21.55
C ALA A 491 -30.60 29.61 22.29
N ALA A 492 -30.59 29.40 23.60
CA ALA A 492 -29.35 29.35 24.39
C ALA A 492 -28.44 28.18 23.96
N ILE A 493 -29.01 27.00 23.71
CA ILE A 493 -28.27 25.84 23.20
C ILE A 493 -27.71 26.12 21.80
N ALA A 494 -28.52 26.68 20.90
CA ALA A 494 -28.09 27.02 19.56
C ALA A 494 -26.96 28.07 19.56
N ILE A 495 -27.02 29.08 20.44
CA ILE A 495 -25.94 30.06 20.62
C ILE A 495 -24.64 29.36 21.07
N LEU A 496 -24.72 28.46 22.04
CA LEU A 496 -23.55 27.72 22.53
C LEU A 496 -22.89 26.90 21.42
N ILE A 497 -23.67 26.08 20.71
CA ILE A 497 -23.15 25.21 19.64
C ILE A 497 -22.59 26.03 18.48
N ALA A 498 -23.30 27.07 18.05
CA ALA A 498 -22.84 27.94 16.98
C ALA A 498 -21.53 28.68 17.36
N SER A 499 -21.41 29.12 18.62
CA SER A 499 -20.18 29.77 19.12
C SER A 499 -18.99 28.82 19.12
N ILE A 500 -19.19 27.54 19.47
CA ILE A 500 -18.17 26.50 19.37
C ILE A 500 -17.74 26.31 17.92
N ASN A 501 -18.70 26.26 16.99
CA ASN A 501 -18.40 26.05 15.57
C ASN A 501 -17.62 27.24 14.96
N ILE A 502 -17.99 28.47 15.33
CA ILE A 502 -17.27 29.69 14.93
C ILE A 502 -15.84 29.67 15.48
N ALA A 503 -15.68 29.51 16.80
CA ALA A 503 -14.38 29.58 17.46
C ALA A 503 -13.44 28.46 16.99
N GLY A 504 -13.94 27.21 16.94
CA GLY A 504 -13.20 26.06 16.48
C GLY A 504 -12.80 26.17 15.00
N GLY A 505 -13.76 26.52 14.13
CA GLY A 505 -13.53 26.64 12.70
C GLY A 505 -12.47 27.71 12.35
N PHE A 506 -12.53 28.89 12.96
CA PHE A 506 -11.52 29.93 12.72
C PHE A 506 -10.14 29.58 13.30
N LEU A 507 -10.08 28.95 14.48
CA LEU A 507 -8.82 28.54 15.10
C LEU A 507 -8.11 27.47 14.27
N VAL A 508 -8.85 26.46 13.81
CA VAL A 508 -8.32 25.38 12.96
C VAL A 508 -7.89 25.94 11.60
N THR A 509 -8.71 26.79 10.98
CA THR A 509 -8.34 27.48 9.73
C THR A 509 -7.02 28.23 9.90
N GLN A 510 -6.88 29.02 10.97
CA GLN A 510 -5.68 29.82 11.21
C GLN A 510 -4.45 28.94 11.40
N ARG A 511 -4.58 27.81 12.12
CA ARG A 511 -3.50 26.83 12.25
C ARG A 511 -3.12 26.22 10.90
N MET A 512 -4.10 25.84 10.09
CA MET A 512 -3.85 25.28 8.76
C MET A 512 -3.15 26.28 7.84
N LEU A 513 -3.63 27.52 7.76
CA LEU A 513 -3.01 28.55 6.95
C LEU A 513 -1.60 28.93 7.43
N LYS A 514 -1.32 28.86 8.74
CA LYS A 514 0.04 29.07 9.27
C LYS A 514 1.03 28.01 8.78
N MET A 515 0.60 26.78 8.52
CA MET A 515 1.48 25.74 7.95
C MET A 515 1.90 26.05 6.51
N PHE A 516 1.18 26.94 5.82
CA PHE A 516 1.51 27.40 4.46
C PHE A 516 2.33 28.69 4.42
N ARG A 517 2.57 29.36 5.56
CA ARG A 517 3.47 30.53 5.62
C ARG A 517 4.93 30.05 5.66
N LYS A 518 5.70 30.49 4.68
CA LYS A 518 7.16 30.27 4.60
C LYS A 518 7.90 30.96 5.73
#